data_AF-A0AAE3FU30-F1
#
_entry.id   AF-A0AAE3FU30-F1
#
_cell.length_a   1.000
_cell.length_b   1.000
_cell.length_c   1.000
_cell.angle_alpha   90.00
_cell.angle_beta   90.00
_cell.angle_gamma   90.00
#
_symmetry.space_group_name_H-M   'P 1'
#
loop_
_entity.id
_entity.type
_entity.pdbx_description
1 polymer ?
#
loop_
_entity_poly.entity_id
_entity_poly.type
_entity_poly.pdbx_seq_one_letter_code
_entity_poly.pdbx_strand_id
1 'polypeptide(L)'
;MSDRQSKEEIWDEWVRRTVLPDIQSDASPDPVSIVDASSSELSMTDEYDAYRLGRGRGDYLYLLYLLDEPADGPSDVIPVYIGETSNVASRLMDHFKKLRDALPISEWKDDGSWGSYGKYDHIATVYEKSASQLYAWVVNVDDLEAGPYGYPTYRHELEGKLVGLVHSLPRFDRVFANRDFVPNRVSHEMAQVGPEWVDKDHNSLNEEAARLAEHPVEKSTAQSKTELWYEWVEKTICRDITDREESDPIPLFETDEDLVVETKTLGSSTVLKRSDAIDERIRQEGKQCVHTNGVKDGESGLPYVLFQLASENPSPTEVIPRYIGKGEAYGKKNELSANFEEIAKDRSGTRSFARWGDGSYWHVGELSETVFGEESKKLSWASELFKEGTRHLKQQTYLWIRAWDPETYPGPYGYPAYLAEVEPLLVGLAYEAWPDYLLNHNEVPSDAPANSREFEFRPVEEDH
;
A
#
# COMPACT_ATOMS: atom_id res chain seq x y z
N MET A 1 4.99 -13.67 31.24
CA MET A 1 5.20 -13.69 29.78
C MET A 1 3.83 -13.39 29.21
N SER A 2 3.65 -12.19 28.67
CA SER A 2 2.36 -11.73 28.14
C SER A 2 2.42 -11.95 26.64
N ASP A 3 1.81 -13.04 26.18
CA ASP A 3 1.77 -13.47 24.78
C ASP A 3 1.11 -12.41 23.92
N ARG A 4 1.84 -11.89 22.93
CA ARG A 4 1.27 -11.07 21.87
C ARG A 4 0.76 -12.03 20.79
N GLN A 5 -0.47 -11.83 20.35
CA GLN A 5 -1.14 -12.70 19.39
C GLN A 5 -0.37 -12.80 18.07
N SER A 6 -0.30 -13.99 17.47
CA SER A 6 0.21 -14.19 16.11
C SER A 6 -0.69 -13.50 15.07
N LYS A 7 -0.18 -13.26 13.84
CA LYS A 7 -1.03 -12.72 12.75
C LYS A 7 -2.21 -13.65 12.44
N GLU A 8 -2.06 -14.96 12.63
CA GLU A 8 -3.17 -15.92 12.50
C GLU A 8 -4.23 -15.71 13.57
N GLU A 9 -3.83 -15.52 14.84
CA GLU A 9 -4.76 -15.23 15.93
C GLU A 9 -5.47 -13.87 15.75
N ILE A 10 -4.78 -12.88 15.18
CA ILE A 10 -5.38 -11.58 14.84
C ILE A 10 -6.45 -11.72 13.76
N TRP A 11 -6.17 -12.50 12.70
CA TRP A 11 -7.15 -12.77 11.66
C TRP A 11 -8.35 -13.55 12.20
N ASP A 12 -8.10 -14.60 12.98
CA ASP A 12 -9.17 -15.42 13.54
C ASP A 12 -10.07 -14.60 14.48
N GLU A 13 -9.49 -13.72 15.29
CA GLU A 13 -10.25 -12.79 16.13
C GLU A 13 -11.01 -11.75 15.31
N TRP A 14 -10.42 -11.22 14.25
CA TRP A 14 -11.10 -10.31 13.33
C TRP A 14 -12.33 -10.97 12.70
N VAL A 15 -12.20 -12.18 12.19
CA VAL A 15 -13.31 -12.94 11.60
C VAL A 15 -14.37 -13.27 12.65
N ARG A 16 -13.97 -13.69 13.86
CA ARG A 16 -14.88 -14.01 14.97
C ARG A 16 -15.74 -12.84 15.42
N ARG A 17 -15.20 -11.62 15.38
CA ARG A 17 -15.93 -10.43 15.83
C ARG A 17 -16.69 -9.70 14.74
N THR A 18 -16.43 -10.02 13.46
CA THR A 18 -17.04 -9.31 12.31
C THR A 18 -17.83 -10.24 11.39
N VAL A 19 -17.14 -11.12 10.65
CA VAL A 19 -17.75 -11.92 9.59
C VAL A 19 -18.61 -13.06 10.14
N LEU A 20 -18.12 -13.81 11.13
CA LEU A 20 -18.85 -14.97 11.66
C LEU A 20 -20.19 -14.62 12.31
N PRO A 21 -20.32 -13.55 13.13
CA PRO A 21 -21.60 -13.14 13.68
C PRO A 21 -22.66 -12.89 12.60
N ASP A 22 -22.26 -12.31 11.46
CA ASP A 22 -23.16 -12.07 10.33
C ASP A 22 -23.53 -13.37 9.62
N ILE A 23 -22.60 -14.33 9.47
CA ILE A 23 -22.89 -15.65 8.86
C ILE A 23 -23.81 -16.51 9.75
N GLN A 24 -23.66 -16.40 11.07
CA GLN A 24 -24.36 -17.26 12.04
C GLN A 24 -25.70 -16.67 12.52
N SER A 25 -26.03 -15.45 12.12
CA SER A 25 -27.22 -14.74 12.58
C SER A 25 -28.38 -14.90 11.62
N ASP A 26 -29.51 -15.44 12.10
CA ASP A 26 -30.78 -15.48 11.35
C ASP A 26 -31.32 -14.07 10.99
N ALA A 27 -30.80 -13.02 11.65
CA ALA A 27 -31.17 -11.63 11.39
C ALA A 27 -30.30 -10.96 10.30
N SER A 28 -29.23 -11.63 9.88
CA SER A 28 -28.34 -11.19 8.82
C SER A 28 -28.71 -11.88 7.50
N PRO A 29 -28.54 -11.20 6.35
CA PRO A 29 -28.69 -11.84 5.05
C PRO A 29 -27.49 -12.74 4.67
N ASP A 30 -26.39 -12.68 5.42
CA ASP A 30 -25.18 -13.46 5.16
C ASP A 30 -25.32 -14.92 5.63
N PRO A 31 -24.69 -15.90 4.93
CA PRO A 31 -23.83 -15.73 3.75
C PRO A 31 -24.64 -15.50 2.45
N VAL A 32 -24.20 -14.54 1.62
CA VAL A 32 -24.88 -14.18 0.36
C VAL A 32 -24.14 -14.77 -0.85
N SER A 33 -24.71 -15.80 -1.48
CA SER A 33 -24.10 -16.45 -2.64
C SER A 33 -24.15 -15.55 -3.88
N ILE A 34 -23.03 -15.43 -4.61
CA ILE A 34 -22.90 -14.53 -5.76
C ILE A 34 -23.52 -15.13 -7.03
N VAL A 35 -23.34 -16.44 -7.23
CA VAL A 35 -23.62 -17.11 -8.51
C VAL A 35 -24.78 -18.09 -8.36
N ASP A 36 -25.77 -17.96 -9.25
CA ASP A 36 -26.77 -18.99 -9.48
C ASP A 36 -26.30 -19.93 -10.59
N ALA A 37 -25.97 -21.16 -10.20
CA ALA A 37 -25.53 -22.24 -11.09
C ALA A 37 -26.69 -23.18 -11.53
N SER A 38 -27.96 -22.81 -11.28
CA SER A 38 -29.13 -23.60 -11.66
C SER A 38 -29.37 -23.62 -13.18
N SER A 39 -28.79 -22.66 -13.90
CA SER A 39 -28.94 -22.47 -15.35
C SER A 39 -27.64 -22.78 -16.10
N SER A 40 -27.73 -23.01 -17.42
CA SER A 40 -26.55 -23.22 -18.27
C SER A 40 -25.70 -21.96 -18.47
N GLU A 41 -26.27 -20.77 -18.20
CA GLU A 41 -25.56 -19.50 -18.21
C GLU A 41 -25.36 -19.01 -16.76
N LEU A 42 -24.16 -18.50 -16.47
CA LEU A 42 -23.88 -17.89 -15.16
C LEU A 42 -24.78 -16.66 -14.97
N SER A 43 -25.62 -16.72 -13.94
CA SER A 43 -26.46 -15.61 -13.51
C SER A 43 -26.18 -15.29 -12.04
N MET A 44 -26.59 -14.10 -11.63
CA MET A 44 -26.47 -13.62 -10.26
C MET A 44 -27.69 -14.09 -9.47
N THR A 45 -27.54 -14.44 -8.19
CA THR A 45 -28.69 -14.75 -7.32
C THR A 45 -29.54 -13.50 -7.05
N ASP A 46 -30.84 -13.69 -6.86
CA ASP A 46 -31.75 -12.60 -6.47
C ASP A 46 -31.33 -12.01 -5.11
N GLU A 47 -30.84 -12.86 -4.19
CA GLU A 47 -30.32 -12.47 -2.88
C GLU A 47 -29.13 -11.52 -3.01
N TYR A 48 -28.16 -11.82 -3.87
CA TYR A 48 -27.00 -10.94 -4.09
C TYR A 48 -27.38 -9.64 -4.80
N ASP A 49 -28.33 -9.68 -5.75
CA ASP A 49 -28.82 -8.47 -6.41
C ASP A 49 -29.52 -7.53 -5.41
N ALA A 50 -30.37 -8.08 -4.53
CA ALA A 50 -30.99 -7.34 -3.45
C ALA A 50 -29.96 -6.83 -2.44
N TYR A 51 -28.99 -7.66 -2.05
CA TYR A 51 -27.95 -7.32 -1.09
C TYR A 51 -27.11 -6.13 -1.54
N ARG A 52 -26.58 -6.17 -2.77
CA ARG A 52 -25.75 -5.07 -3.30
C ARG A 52 -26.54 -3.77 -3.47
N LEU A 53 -27.82 -3.83 -3.84
CA LEU A 53 -28.69 -2.67 -4.05
C LEU A 53 -29.17 -2.07 -2.72
N GLY A 54 -29.34 -2.89 -1.69
CA GLY A 54 -29.85 -2.49 -0.37
C GLY A 54 -28.86 -1.71 0.50
N ARG A 55 -27.55 -1.79 0.23
CA ARG A 55 -26.52 -1.14 1.06
C ARG A 55 -26.42 0.38 0.81
N GLY A 56 -26.58 0.85 -0.42
CA GLY A 56 -26.54 2.29 -0.74
C GLY A 56 -25.13 2.89 -0.81
N ARG A 57 -24.98 4.15 -0.37
CA ARG A 57 -23.71 4.89 -0.30
C ARG A 57 -23.24 4.96 1.15
N GLY A 58 -21.94 4.84 1.36
CA GLY A 58 -21.29 4.78 2.66
C GLY A 58 -19.87 4.30 2.47
N ASP A 59 -19.08 4.24 3.53
CA ASP A 59 -17.71 3.75 3.46
C ASP A 59 -17.71 2.25 3.77
N TYR A 60 -17.56 1.40 2.75
CA TYR A 60 -17.68 -0.04 2.93
C TYR A 60 -16.36 -0.77 2.75
N LEU A 61 -16.20 -1.81 3.58
CA LEU A 61 -15.30 -2.92 3.32
C LEU A 61 -16.15 -4.10 2.81
N TYR A 62 -15.64 -4.85 1.85
CA TYR A 62 -16.27 -6.09 1.41
C TYR A 62 -15.26 -7.22 1.24
N LEU A 63 -15.75 -8.43 1.43
CA LEU A 63 -15.01 -9.68 1.28
C LEU A 63 -15.76 -10.57 0.29
N LEU A 64 -15.05 -11.12 -0.69
CA LEU A 64 -15.47 -12.31 -1.43
C LEU A 64 -14.78 -13.51 -0.79
N TYR A 65 -15.53 -14.55 -0.45
CA TYR A 65 -15.00 -15.69 0.31
C TYR A 65 -15.68 -17.00 -0.07
N LEU A 66 -14.99 -18.10 0.22
CA LEU A 66 -15.58 -19.44 0.27
C LEU A 66 -15.88 -19.80 1.72
N LEU A 67 -16.86 -20.69 1.91
CA LEU A 67 -17.23 -21.22 3.21
C LEU A 67 -17.05 -22.73 3.22
N ASP A 68 -16.31 -23.25 4.19
CA ASP A 68 -16.31 -24.69 4.49
C ASP A 68 -17.50 -24.98 5.40
N GLU A 69 -18.45 -25.79 4.92
CA GLU A 69 -19.68 -26.08 5.67
C GLU A 69 -19.55 -27.37 6.50
N PRO A 70 -19.99 -27.37 7.78
CA PRO A 70 -20.57 -26.24 8.52
C PRO A 70 -19.51 -25.20 8.96
N ALA A 71 -19.90 -23.92 8.97
CA ALA A 71 -19.03 -22.81 9.37
C ALA A 71 -19.02 -22.62 10.90
N ASP A 72 -18.22 -23.42 11.58
CA ASP A 72 -18.14 -23.49 13.03
C ASP A 72 -17.08 -22.53 13.62
N GLY A 73 -16.14 -22.03 12.79
CA GLY A 73 -15.09 -21.15 13.25
C GLY A 73 -14.36 -20.35 12.15
N PRO A 74 -13.38 -19.50 12.55
CA PRO A 74 -12.71 -18.59 11.63
C PRO A 74 -11.92 -19.26 10.51
N SER A 75 -11.47 -20.50 10.75
CA SER A 75 -10.79 -21.33 9.75
C SER A 75 -11.67 -21.65 8.55
N ASP A 76 -12.98 -21.63 8.73
CA ASP A 76 -13.95 -22.06 7.71
C ASP A 76 -14.29 -20.91 6.74
N VAL A 77 -13.86 -19.68 7.06
CA VAL A 77 -13.98 -18.50 6.20
C VAL A 77 -12.70 -18.35 5.39
N ILE A 78 -12.75 -18.70 4.11
CA ILE A 78 -11.60 -18.66 3.21
C ILE A 78 -11.67 -17.36 2.37
N PRO A 79 -10.86 -16.33 2.67
CA PRO A 79 -10.89 -15.08 1.93
C PRO A 79 -10.33 -15.27 0.52
N VAL A 80 -11.13 -14.89 -0.48
CA VAL A 80 -10.74 -14.91 -1.89
C VAL A 80 -10.35 -13.52 -2.36
N TYR A 81 -11.06 -12.48 -1.94
CA TYR A 81 -10.73 -11.11 -2.30
C TYR A 81 -11.28 -10.11 -1.29
N ILE A 82 -10.46 -9.17 -0.85
CA ILE A 82 -10.86 -8.05 0.01
C ILE A 82 -10.83 -6.76 -0.83
N GLY A 83 -11.80 -5.89 -0.63
CA GLY A 83 -11.68 -4.53 -1.13
C GLY A 83 -12.56 -3.54 -0.40
N GLU A 84 -12.39 -2.27 -0.78
CA GLU A 84 -13.14 -1.16 -0.23
C GLU A 84 -13.93 -0.45 -1.33
N THR A 85 -15.03 0.22 -0.96
CA THR A 85 -15.75 1.10 -1.88
C THR A 85 -16.68 2.07 -1.18
N SER A 86 -16.94 3.22 -1.82
CA SER A 86 -18.05 4.11 -1.47
C SER A 86 -19.38 3.77 -2.17
N ASN A 87 -19.37 2.78 -3.08
CA ASN A 87 -20.50 2.39 -3.92
C ASN A 87 -20.54 0.86 -4.14
N VAL A 88 -21.10 0.15 -3.15
CA VAL A 88 -21.23 -1.31 -3.14
C VAL A 88 -22.00 -1.83 -4.36
N ALA A 89 -23.12 -1.18 -4.69
CA ALA A 89 -24.00 -1.62 -5.77
C ALA A 89 -23.29 -1.75 -7.12
N SER A 90 -22.49 -0.74 -7.49
CA SER A 90 -21.71 -0.75 -8.73
C SER A 90 -20.52 -1.70 -8.62
N ARG A 91 -19.81 -1.67 -7.50
CA ARG A 91 -18.57 -2.44 -7.32
C ARG A 91 -18.82 -3.95 -7.37
N LEU A 92 -19.84 -4.43 -6.65
CA LEU A 92 -20.23 -5.84 -6.62
C LEU A 92 -20.80 -6.33 -7.96
N MET A 93 -21.53 -5.47 -8.69
CA MET A 93 -21.98 -5.78 -10.06
C MET A 93 -20.79 -5.90 -11.03
N ASP A 94 -19.78 -5.04 -10.91
CA ASP A 94 -18.58 -5.12 -11.73
C ASP A 94 -17.77 -6.39 -11.45
N HIS A 95 -17.67 -6.82 -10.19
CA HIS A 95 -17.03 -8.10 -9.84
C HIS A 95 -17.75 -9.28 -10.49
N PHE A 96 -19.08 -9.35 -10.39
CA PHE A 96 -19.86 -10.41 -11.02
C PHE A 96 -19.67 -10.45 -12.54
N LYS A 97 -19.76 -9.30 -13.23
CA LYS A 97 -19.57 -9.24 -14.68
C LYS A 97 -18.20 -9.77 -15.09
N LYS A 98 -17.14 -9.33 -14.40
CA LYS A 98 -15.78 -9.73 -14.73
C LYS A 98 -15.47 -11.18 -14.36
N LEU A 99 -16.07 -11.70 -13.29
CA LEU A 99 -16.03 -13.13 -12.97
C LEU A 99 -16.69 -13.96 -14.08
N ARG A 100 -17.91 -13.58 -14.49
CA ARG A 100 -18.63 -14.26 -15.58
C ARG A 100 -17.83 -14.23 -16.88
N ASP A 101 -17.23 -13.08 -17.22
CA ASP A 101 -16.45 -12.92 -18.45
C ASP A 101 -15.12 -13.70 -18.42
N ALA A 102 -14.64 -14.11 -17.24
CA ALA A 102 -13.43 -14.92 -17.05
C ALA A 102 -13.70 -16.43 -17.00
N LEU A 103 -14.98 -16.85 -17.03
CA LEU A 103 -15.39 -18.26 -17.02
C LEU A 103 -15.83 -18.72 -18.43
N PRO A 104 -15.63 -20.00 -18.79
CA PRO A 104 -14.96 -21.04 -18.00
C PRO A 104 -13.42 -20.95 -18.07
N ILE A 105 -12.72 -21.37 -17.02
CA ILE A 105 -11.24 -21.23 -16.99
C ILE A 105 -10.55 -22.11 -18.03
N SER A 106 -11.22 -23.15 -18.53
CA SER A 106 -10.71 -23.98 -19.62
C SER A 106 -10.50 -23.22 -20.94
N GLU A 107 -11.12 -22.05 -21.08
CA GLU A 107 -10.94 -21.16 -22.22
C GLU A 107 -9.82 -20.14 -22.03
N TRP A 108 -9.27 -20.01 -20.81
CA TRP A 108 -8.13 -19.13 -20.55
C TRP A 108 -6.93 -19.55 -21.39
N LYS A 109 -6.24 -18.55 -21.95
CA LYS A 109 -5.03 -18.74 -22.73
C LYS A 109 -4.01 -17.73 -22.26
N ASP A 110 -2.79 -18.20 -22.05
CA ASP A 110 -1.66 -17.30 -21.96
C ASP A 110 -1.49 -16.59 -23.30
N ASP A 111 -1.75 -15.28 -23.32
CA ASP A 111 -1.55 -14.43 -24.49
C ASP A 111 -0.10 -13.92 -24.58
N GLY A 112 0.78 -14.35 -23.66
CA GLY A 112 2.17 -13.93 -23.56
C GLY A 112 2.33 -12.50 -23.06
N SER A 113 1.23 -11.82 -22.71
CA SER A 113 1.27 -10.52 -22.06
C SER A 113 1.47 -10.68 -20.56
N TRP A 114 2.21 -9.75 -19.97
CA TRP A 114 2.38 -9.76 -18.53
C TRP A 114 1.04 -9.50 -17.83
N GLY A 115 0.71 -10.32 -16.84
CA GLY A 115 -0.56 -10.25 -16.12
C GLY A 115 -1.74 -10.81 -16.90
N SER A 116 -1.49 -11.66 -17.91
CA SER A 116 -2.51 -12.40 -18.68
C SER A 116 -3.43 -13.24 -17.77
N TYR A 117 -2.88 -13.75 -16.68
CA TYR A 117 -3.65 -14.30 -15.56
C TYR A 117 -3.89 -13.21 -14.51
N GLY A 118 -5.01 -12.52 -14.64
CA GLY A 118 -5.38 -11.36 -13.84
C GLY A 118 -6.11 -11.73 -12.54
N LYS A 119 -6.60 -10.69 -11.85
CA LYS A 119 -7.41 -10.85 -10.63
C LYS A 119 -8.65 -11.71 -10.86
N TYR A 120 -9.39 -11.45 -11.94
CA TYR A 120 -10.66 -12.13 -12.16
C TYR A 120 -10.48 -13.55 -12.69
N ASP A 121 -9.42 -13.83 -13.45
CA ASP A 121 -9.03 -15.20 -13.81
C ASP A 121 -8.69 -16.02 -12.57
N HIS A 122 -8.04 -15.40 -11.57
CA HIS A 122 -7.75 -16.05 -10.29
C HIS A 122 -9.01 -16.31 -9.46
N ILE A 123 -9.90 -15.32 -9.29
CA ILE A 123 -11.20 -15.53 -8.62
C ILE A 123 -12.01 -16.62 -9.34
N ALA A 124 -12.05 -16.61 -10.68
CA ALA A 124 -12.73 -17.61 -11.49
C ALA A 124 -12.16 -19.01 -11.28
N THR A 125 -10.83 -19.13 -11.24
CA THR A 125 -10.15 -20.41 -10.98
C THR A 125 -10.43 -20.95 -9.59
N VAL A 126 -10.41 -20.08 -8.56
CA VAL A 126 -10.76 -20.46 -7.20
C VAL A 126 -12.21 -20.94 -7.13
N TYR A 127 -13.13 -20.22 -7.77
CA TYR A 127 -14.55 -20.60 -7.86
C TYR A 127 -14.73 -21.96 -8.56
N GLU A 128 -14.17 -22.16 -9.76
CA GLU A 128 -14.38 -23.37 -10.56
C GLU A 128 -13.70 -24.62 -9.94
N LYS A 129 -12.59 -24.45 -9.21
CA LYS A 129 -11.90 -25.56 -8.52
C LYS A 129 -12.45 -25.83 -7.10
N SER A 130 -13.35 -25.00 -6.59
CA SER A 130 -13.95 -25.16 -5.27
C SER A 130 -15.21 -26.04 -5.32
N ALA A 131 -15.48 -26.79 -4.25
CA ALA A 131 -16.78 -27.42 -4.04
C ALA A 131 -17.79 -26.48 -3.35
N SER A 132 -17.28 -25.43 -2.70
CA SER A 132 -18.06 -24.41 -1.99
C SER A 132 -18.44 -23.28 -2.92
N GLN A 133 -19.59 -22.64 -2.64
CA GLN A 133 -20.02 -21.45 -3.37
C GLN A 133 -19.13 -20.24 -3.03
N LEU A 134 -19.12 -19.27 -3.94
CA LEU A 134 -18.50 -17.96 -3.70
C LEU A 134 -19.55 -17.03 -3.09
N TYR A 135 -19.26 -16.53 -1.90
CA TYR A 135 -20.11 -15.64 -1.12
C TYR A 135 -19.54 -14.22 -1.09
N ALA A 136 -20.39 -13.23 -0.82
CA ALA A 136 -19.99 -11.87 -0.53
C ALA A 136 -20.44 -11.45 0.87
N TRP A 137 -19.58 -10.71 1.57
CA TRP A 137 -19.87 -10.06 2.84
C TRP A 137 -19.50 -8.58 2.74
N VAL A 138 -20.33 -7.69 3.29
CA VAL A 138 -20.17 -6.24 3.21
C VAL A 138 -20.47 -5.63 4.58
N VAL A 139 -19.55 -4.81 5.07
CA VAL A 139 -19.72 -4.05 6.33
C VAL A 139 -19.49 -2.56 6.09
N ASN A 140 -20.30 -1.72 6.75
CA ASN A 140 -20.02 -0.30 6.81
C ASN A 140 -18.88 -0.08 7.81
N VAL A 141 -17.84 0.63 7.40
CA VAL A 141 -16.65 0.85 8.22
C VAL A 141 -16.98 1.63 9.49
N ASP A 142 -18.00 2.49 9.45
CA ASP A 142 -18.48 3.23 10.62
C ASP A 142 -19.11 2.33 11.70
N ASP A 143 -19.53 1.10 11.34
CA ASP A 143 -20.11 0.13 12.28
C ASP A 143 -19.01 -0.66 13.02
N LEU A 144 -17.74 -0.50 12.64
CA LEU A 144 -16.61 -1.19 13.25
C LEU A 144 -16.01 -0.39 14.40
N GLU A 145 -15.87 -1.02 15.58
CA GLU A 145 -15.22 -0.38 16.73
C GLU A 145 -13.70 -0.16 16.51
N ALA A 146 -13.03 -1.09 15.84
CA ALA A 146 -11.59 -1.06 15.57
C ALA A 146 -11.23 -1.96 14.37
N GLY A 147 -10.11 -1.69 13.70
CA GLY A 147 -9.51 -2.57 12.69
C GLY A 147 -8.78 -3.78 13.31
N PRO A 148 -8.25 -4.71 12.50
CA PRO A 148 -7.76 -6.02 12.96
C PRO A 148 -6.70 -5.92 14.08
N TYR A 149 -5.84 -4.91 14.03
CA TYR A 149 -4.80 -4.67 15.04
C TYR A 149 -5.28 -3.99 16.33
N GLY A 150 -6.59 -3.80 16.52
CA GLY A 150 -7.17 -3.27 17.76
C GLY A 150 -7.20 -1.74 17.88
N TYR A 151 -6.97 -1.01 16.77
CA TYR A 151 -6.98 0.45 16.73
C TYR A 151 -8.11 0.98 15.83
N PRO A 152 -8.60 2.21 16.05
CA PRO A 152 -9.49 2.91 15.13
C PRO A 152 -8.93 2.89 13.70
N THR A 153 -9.83 2.83 12.72
CA THR A 153 -9.45 2.66 11.31
C THR A 153 -10.42 3.44 10.43
N TYR A 154 -10.04 3.65 9.18
CA TYR A 154 -10.91 4.21 8.14
C TYR A 154 -10.83 3.36 6.87
N ARG A 155 -11.71 3.63 5.90
CA ARG A 155 -11.92 2.82 4.68
C ARG A 155 -10.63 2.43 3.95
N HIS A 156 -9.83 3.42 3.51
CA HIS A 156 -8.63 3.13 2.71
C HIS A 156 -7.54 2.40 3.50
N GLU A 157 -7.39 2.70 4.80
CA GLU A 157 -6.41 2.01 5.66
C GLU A 157 -6.81 0.55 5.94
N LEU A 158 -8.11 0.28 6.09
CA LEU A 158 -8.61 -1.04 6.47
C LEU A 158 -8.36 -2.09 5.39
N GLU A 159 -8.46 -1.73 4.10
CA GLU A 159 -8.12 -2.64 3.00
C GLU A 159 -6.65 -3.05 3.09
N GLY A 160 -5.72 -2.09 3.20
CA GLY A 160 -4.29 -2.38 3.31
C GLY A 160 -3.95 -3.27 4.51
N LYS A 161 -4.55 -2.99 5.68
CA LYS A 161 -4.41 -3.81 6.89
C LYS A 161 -4.83 -5.26 6.67
N LEU A 162 -6.03 -5.48 6.12
CA LEU A 162 -6.59 -6.82 5.98
C LEU A 162 -5.92 -7.61 4.85
N VAL A 163 -5.59 -6.96 3.74
CA VAL A 163 -4.90 -7.61 2.62
C VAL A 163 -3.50 -8.07 3.05
N GLY A 164 -2.73 -7.21 3.72
CA GLY A 164 -1.42 -7.57 4.26
C GLY A 164 -1.49 -8.68 5.32
N LEU A 165 -2.50 -8.61 6.20
CA LEU A 165 -2.75 -9.64 7.20
C LEU A 165 -3.07 -10.99 6.55
N VAL A 166 -4.07 -11.07 5.66
CA VAL A 166 -4.47 -12.32 4.99
C VAL A 166 -3.34 -12.89 4.15
N HIS A 167 -2.61 -12.06 3.42
CA HIS A 167 -1.51 -12.52 2.58
C HIS A 167 -0.36 -13.13 3.39
N SER A 168 -0.15 -12.66 4.63
CA SER A 168 0.86 -13.26 5.53
C SER A 168 0.48 -14.65 6.07
N LEU A 169 -0.75 -15.13 5.79
CA LEU A 169 -1.22 -16.43 6.25
C LEU A 169 -0.98 -17.51 5.18
N PRO A 170 -0.10 -18.50 5.45
CA PRO A 170 0.25 -19.58 4.52
C PRO A 170 -0.95 -20.23 3.83
N ARG A 171 -2.03 -20.46 4.62
CA ARG A 171 -3.23 -21.17 4.20
C ARG A 171 -4.03 -20.46 3.10
N PHE A 172 -3.78 -19.19 2.84
CA PHE A 172 -4.54 -18.39 1.87
C PHE A 172 -3.74 -17.98 0.62
N ASP A 173 -2.43 -18.24 0.58
CA ASP A 173 -1.50 -17.78 -0.46
C ASP A 173 -1.94 -18.14 -1.90
N ARG A 174 -2.55 -19.31 -2.08
CA ARG A 174 -2.98 -19.80 -3.41
C ARG A 174 -4.39 -19.39 -3.80
N VAL A 175 -5.22 -18.94 -2.86
CA VAL A 175 -6.64 -18.61 -3.11
C VAL A 175 -6.94 -17.11 -3.03
N PHE A 176 -6.07 -16.32 -2.41
CA PHE A 176 -6.27 -14.90 -2.20
C PHE A 176 -5.84 -14.09 -3.43
N ALA A 177 -6.81 -13.47 -4.10
CA ALA A 177 -6.67 -12.86 -5.43
C ALA A 177 -6.36 -11.35 -5.41
N ASN A 178 -6.12 -10.75 -4.24
CA ASN A 178 -5.68 -9.36 -4.15
C ASN A 178 -4.33 -9.17 -4.87
N ARG A 179 -4.17 -7.99 -5.48
CA ARG A 179 -2.98 -7.61 -6.27
C ARG A 179 -2.35 -6.29 -5.82
N ASP A 180 -3.15 -5.44 -5.18
CA ASP A 180 -2.66 -4.28 -4.47
C ASP A 180 -2.40 -4.68 -3.01
N PHE A 181 -1.43 -4.03 -2.37
CA PHE A 181 -0.95 -4.33 -1.01
C PHE A 181 -0.34 -5.73 -0.81
N VAL A 182 -0.19 -6.51 -1.88
CA VAL A 182 0.64 -7.72 -1.93
C VAL A 182 1.90 -7.47 -2.74
N PRO A 183 3.00 -8.19 -2.46
CA PRO A 183 4.25 -8.07 -3.20
C PRO A 183 4.05 -8.33 -4.70
N ASN A 184 4.61 -7.48 -5.57
CA ASN A 184 4.50 -7.65 -7.01
C ASN A 184 5.05 -9.00 -7.52
N ARG A 185 6.03 -9.59 -6.81
CA ARG A 185 6.61 -10.92 -7.12
C ARG A 185 5.54 -12.01 -7.19
N VAL A 186 4.58 -12.01 -6.27
CA VAL A 186 3.47 -12.99 -6.25
C VAL A 186 2.68 -12.94 -7.55
N SER A 187 2.46 -11.74 -8.09
CA SER A 187 1.76 -11.59 -9.36
C SER A 187 2.52 -12.14 -10.55
N HIS A 188 3.86 -12.09 -10.51
CA HIS A 188 4.72 -12.69 -11.54
C HIS A 188 4.65 -14.21 -11.49
N GLU A 189 4.84 -14.79 -10.31
CA GLU A 189 4.82 -16.24 -10.12
C GLU A 189 3.46 -16.82 -10.54
N MET A 190 2.36 -16.13 -10.20
CA MET A 190 1.02 -16.52 -10.61
C MET A 190 0.82 -16.46 -12.13
N ALA A 191 1.33 -15.42 -12.80
CA ALA A 191 1.20 -15.29 -14.25
C ALA A 191 1.96 -16.37 -15.03
N GLN A 192 3.02 -16.95 -14.46
CA GLN A 192 3.80 -18.01 -15.11
C GLN A 192 3.08 -19.35 -15.15
N VAL A 193 2.19 -19.62 -14.19
CA VAL A 193 1.51 -20.92 -14.05
C VAL A 193 0.00 -20.84 -14.31
N GLY A 194 -0.58 -19.64 -14.32
CA GLY A 194 -1.98 -19.41 -14.64
C GLY A 194 -2.94 -20.18 -13.72
N PRO A 195 -3.96 -20.88 -14.27
CA PRO A 195 -4.89 -21.67 -13.48
C PRO A 195 -4.26 -22.77 -12.61
N GLU A 196 -3.03 -23.22 -12.92
CA GLU A 196 -2.30 -24.18 -12.09
C GLU A 196 -1.77 -23.57 -10.79
N TRP A 197 -1.82 -22.23 -10.63
CA TRP A 197 -1.48 -21.58 -9.36
C TRP A 197 -2.35 -22.09 -8.20
N VAL A 198 -3.65 -22.30 -8.48
CA VAL A 198 -4.62 -22.80 -7.50
C VAL A 198 -4.56 -24.33 -7.52
N ASP A 199 -3.45 -24.90 -7.07
CA ASP A 199 -3.30 -26.34 -6.87
C ASP A 199 -3.46 -26.68 -5.39
N LYS A 200 -4.36 -27.61 -5.08
CA LYS A 200 -4.67 -28.05 -3.70
C LYS A 200 -3.55 -28.92 -3.12
N ASP A 201 -2.68 -29.47 -3.95
CA ASP A 201 -1.59 -30.37 -3.51
C ASP A 201 -0.27 -29.62 -3.26
N HIS A 202 -0.18 -28.33 -3.59
CA HIS A 202 1.05 -27.54 -3.48
C HIS A 202 1.11 -26.72 -2.19
N ASN A 203 1.70 -27.29 -1.14
CA ASN A 203 1.80 -26.68 0.20
C ASN A 203 3.06 -25.81 0.44
N SER A 204 3.78 -25.41 -0.61
CA SER A 204 4.97 -24.57 -0.41
C SER A 204 4.56 -23.12 -0.25
N LEU A 205 4.89 -22.57 0.92
CA LEU A 205 4.88 -21.14 1.18
C LEU A 205 5.62 -20.36 0.09
N ASN A 206 5.08 -19.22 -0.32
CA ASN A 206 5.92 -18.25 -1.01
C ASN A 206 7.06 -17.79 -0.06
N GLU A 207 8.20 -17.46 -0.64
CA GLU A 207 9.45 -17.22 0.10
C GLU A 207 9.32 -16.05 1.10
N GLU A 208 8.56 -15.01 0.73
CA GLU A 208 8.33 -13.84 1.57
C GLU A 208 7.39 -14.17 2.76
N ALA A 209 6.36 -14.99 2.56
CA ALA A 209 5.49 -15.58 3.59
C ALA A 209 6.29 -16.39 4.61
N ALA A 210 7.21 -17.24 4.14
CA ALA A 210 8.10 -17.98 5.01
C ALA A 210 9.00 -17.05 5.85
N ARG A 211 9.57 -16.01 5.23
CA ARG A 211 10.48 -15.09 5.92
C ARG A 211 9.80 -14.34 7.07
N LEU A 212 8.61 -13.77 6.84
CA LEU A 212 7.89 -13.08 7.93
C LEU A 212 7.43 -14.02 9.04
N ALA A 213 7.09 -15.27 8.73
CA ALA A 213 6.64 -16.24 9.72
C ALA A 213 7.74 -16.57 10.76
N GLU A 214 9.02 -16.42 10.39
CA GLU A 214 10.17 -16.66 11.26
C GLU A 214 10.52 -15.46 12.15
N HIS A 215 9.98 -14.27 11.86
CA HIS A 215 10.35 -13.06 12.58
C HIS A 215 9.55 -12.85 13.87
N PRO A 216 10.24 -12.56 14.98
CA PRO A 216 9.57 -12.35 16.25
C PRO A 216 8.71 -11.08 16.19
N VAL A 217 7.50 -11.18 16.73
CA VAL A 217 6.66 -10.02 16.97
C VAL A 217 7.32 -9.16 18.04
N GLU A 218 7.66 -7.91 17.70
CA GLU A 218 8.16 -6.96 18.68
C GLU A 218 7.04 -6.59 19.67
N LYS A 219 7.39 -6.36 20.92
CA LYS A 219 6.42 -5.85 21.89
C LYS A 219 6.29 -4.33 21.74
N SER A 220 5.15 -3.86 21.23
CA SER A 220 4.78 -2.44 21.31
C SER A 220 4.10 -2.15 22.65
N THR A 221 4.37 -0.97 23.19
CA THR A 221 3.69 -0.45 24.39
C THR A 221 2.67 0.64 24.06
N ALA A 222 2.51 0.98 22.78
CA ALA A 222 1.59 2.02 22.33
C ALA A 222 0.13 1.65 22.61
N GLN A 223 -0.64 2.64 23.03
CA GLN A 223 -2.06 2.58 23.32
C GLN A 223 -2.90 3.31 22.25
N SER A 224 -2.26 4.02 21.32
CA SER A 224 -2.88 4.73 20.21
C SER A 224 -2.07 4.64 18.92
N LYS A 225 -2.70 4.94 17.78
CA LYS A 225 -1.98 5.04 16.49
C LYS A 225 -0.91 6.14 16.50
N THR A 226 -1.16 7.25 17.18
CA THR A 226 -0.18 8.32 17.36
C THR A 226 1.06 7.84 18.11
N GLU A 227 0.88 7.06 19.18
CA GLU A 227 2.00 6.45 19.90
C GLU A 227 2.74 5.41 19.06
N LEU A 228 2.04 4.62 18.24
CA LEU A 228 2.67 3.71 17.27
C LEU A 228 3.52 4.46 16.25
N TRP A 229 3.03 5.60 15.73
CA TRP A 229 3.82 6.46 14.84
C TRP A 229 5.12 6.90 15.53
N TYR A 230 5.04 7.42 16.75
CA TYR A 230 6.22 7.89 17.48
C TYR A 230 7.19 6.74 17.83
N GLU A 231 6.69 5.58 18.25
CA GLU A 231 7.53 4.40 18.50
C GLU A 231 8.26 3.95 17.22
N TRP A 232 7.57 3.95 16.07
CA TRP A 232 8.19 3.62 14.79
C TRP A 232 9.24 4.64 14.36
N VAL A 233 8.95 5.94 14.51
CA VAL A 233 9.90 7.04 14.22
C VAL A 233 11.14 6.95 15.12
N GLU A 234 10.96 6.64 16.41
CA GLU A 234 12.06 6.47 17.36
C GLU A 234 13.01 5.37 16.90
N LYS A 235 12.46 4.21 16.53
CA LYS A 235 13.22 3.02 16.13
C LYS A 235 13.80 3.10 14.73
N THR A 236 13.37 4.05 13.91
CA THR A 236 13.81 4.21 12.52
C THR A 236 14.47 5.57 12.28
N ILE A 237 13.70 6.61 11.96
CA ILE A 237 14.19 7.91 11.53
C ILE A 237 15.08 8.56 12.60
N CYS A 238 14.64 8.63 13.86
CA CYS A 238 15.44 9.23 14.93
C CYS A 238 16.71 8.43 15.21
N ARG A 239 16.63 7.09 15.24
CA ARG A 239 17.79 6.21 15.37
C ARG A 239 18.83 6.55 14.30
N ASP A 240 18.43 6.59 13.05
CA ASP A 240 19.31 6.84 11.91
C ASP A 240 19.89 8.26 11.92
N ILE A 241 19.12 9.28 12.35
CA ILE A 241 19.62 10.65 12.56
C ILE A 241 20.71 10.71 13.65
N THR A 242 20.59 9.90 14.69
CA THR A 242 21.54 9.90 15.82
C THR A 242 22.74 9.00 15.61
N ASP A 243 22.69 8.10 14.63
CA ASP A 243 23.80 7.22 14.30
C ASP A 243 24.91 8.01 13.58
N ARG A 244 26.13 7.94 14.13
CA ARG A 244 27.28 8.69 13.60
C ARG A 244 27.85 8.09 12.32
N GLU A 245 27.52 6.84 12.04
CA GLU A 245 27.93 6.17 10.80
C GLU A 245 26.94 6.46 9.66
N GLU A 246 25.75 6.98 9.99
CA GLU A 246 24.75 7.38 9.01
C GLU A 246 24.89 8.85 8.61
N SER A 247 24.46 9.15 7.39
CA SER A 247 24.47 10.51 6.82
C SER A 247 23.15 11.26 7.04
N ASP A 248 22.25 10.71 7.86
CA ASP A 248 20.93 11.27 8.12
C ASP A 248 20.97 12.44 9.13
N PRO A 249 20.02 13.39 9.03
CA PRO A 249 18.96 13.48 8.02
C PRO A 249 19.50 14.04 6.70
N ILE A 250 19.11 13.45 5.56
CA ILE A 250 19.57 13.90 4.24
C ILE A 250 18.60 14.96 3.65
N PRO A 251 19.05 16.20 3.35
CA PRO A 251 18.24 17.20 2.67
C PRO A 251 17.66 16.70 1.35
N LEU A 252 16.38 16.96 1.10
CA LEU A 252 15.78 16.65 -0.20
C LEU A 252 16.37 17.53 -1.29
N PHE A 253 16.38 18.85 -1.08
CA PHE A 253 16.87 19.82 -2.06
C PHE A 253 18.27 20.31 -1.72
N GLU A 254 19.03 20.69 -2.75
CA GLU A 254 20.24 21.48 -2.58
C GLU A 254 19.82 22.93 -2.31
N THR A 255 20.32 23.54 -1.24
CA THR A 255 19.97 24.91 -0.86
C THR A 255 21.21 25.73 -0.54
N ASP A 256 21.10 27.06 -0.66
CA ASP A 256 22.06 27.97 -0.04
C ASP A 256 21.80 28.13 1.48
N GLU A 257 22.57 29.02 2.13
CA GLU A 257 22.48 29.31 3.56
C GLU A 257 21.11 29.89 3.98
N ASP A 258 20.34 30.45 3.04
CA ASP A 258 19.04 31.08 3.26
C ASP A 258 17.85 30.18 2.87
N LEU A 259 18.11 28.89 2.63
CA LEU A 259 17.13 27.88 2.18
C LEU A 259 16.52 28.18 0.80
N VAL A 260 17.24 28.91 -0.06
CA VAL A 260 16.87 29.05 -1.47
C VAL A 260 17.26 27.77 -2.20
N VAL A 261 16.29 27.06 -2.77
CA VAL A 261 16.58 25.84 -3.53
C VAL A 261 17.34 26.15 -4.81
N GLU A 262 18.50 25.54 -5.00
CA GLU A 262 19.25 25.64 -6.26
C GLU A 262 18.45 25.09 -7.44
N THR A 263 18.75 25.57 -8.64
CA THR A 263 18.11 25.12 -9.87
C THR A 263 19.13 24.49 -10.80
N LYS A 264 18.66 23.58 -11.67
CA LYS A 264 19.45 23.09 -12.81
C LYS A 264 18.61 23.09 -14.08
N THR A 265 19.30 23.06 -15.22
CA THR A 265 18.64 22.96 -16.53
C THR A 265 18.46 21.50 -16.90
N LEU A 266 17.22 21.12 -17.24
CA LEU A 266 16.89 19.81 -17.80
C LEU A 266 16.23 19.99 -19.17
N GLY A 267 17.00 19.77 -20.23
CA GLY A 267 16.54 20.09 -21.59
C GLY A 267 16.34 21.60 -21.75
N SER A 268 15.11 22.03 -22.04
CA SER A 268 14.72 23.44 -22.12
C SER A 268 14.10 24.01 -20.85
N SER A 269 13.85 23.18 -19.83
CA SER A 269 13.15 23.58 -18.61
C SER A 269 14.12 23.81 -17.46
N THR A 270 13.77 24.76 -16.59
CA THR A 270 14.41 24.96 -15.28
C THR A 270 13.73 24.07 -14.26
N VAL A 271 14.52 23.32 -13.48
CA VAL A 271 13.99 22.42 -12.45
C VAL A 271 14.70 22.64 -11.11
N LEU A 272 13.99 22.41 -10.02
CA LEU A 272 14.55 22.39 -8.66
C LEU A 272 15.62 21.30 -8.56
N LYS A 273 16.77 21.62 -7.98
CA LYS A 273 17.89 20.70 -7.83
C LYS A 273 17.72 19.90 -6.54
N ARG A 274 17.60 18.58 -6.70
CA ARG A 274 17.71 17.60 -5.61
C ARG A 274 19.15 17.54 -5.09
N SER A 275 19.35 17.25 -3.81
CA SER A 275 20.70 17.09 -3.25
C SER A 275 21.40 15.88 -3.86
N ASP A 276 22.73 15.98 -4.05
CA ASP A 276 23.51 14.83 -4.55
C ASP A 276 23.55 13.68 -3.53
N ALA A 277 23.44 14.02 -2.24
CA ALA A 277 23.45 13.06 -1.14
C ALA A 277 22.25 12.11 -1.17
N ILE A 278 21.05 12.60 -1.49
CA ILE A 278 19.88 11.72 -1.57
C ILE A 278 19.91 10.84 -2.82
N ASP A 279 20.48 11.34 -3.92
CA ASP A 279 20.73 10.53 -5.11
C ASP A 279 21.68 9.36 -4.82
N GLU A 280 22.72 9.60 -4.02
CA GLU A 280 23.62 8.54 -3.60
C GLU A 280 22.94 7.54 -2.66
N ARG A 281 22.18 8.02 -1.68
CA ARG A 281 21.42 7.13 -0.77
C ARG A 281 20.44 6.25 -1.54
N ILE A 282 19.66 6.80 -2.48
CA ILE A 282 18.74 6.02 -3.33
C ILE A 282 19.49 4.92 -4.09
N ARG A 283 20.68 5.21 -4.64
CA ARG A 283 21.50 4.19 -5.32
C ARG A 283 22.03 3.13 -4.37
N GLN A 284 22.54 3.54 -3.22
CA GLN A 284 23.08 2.62 -2.20
C GLN A 284 22.01 1.64 -1.73
N GLU A 285 20.86 2.14 -1.29
CA GLU A 285 19.74 1.32 -0.83
C GLU A 285 19.16 0.50 -1.99
N GLY A 286 18.96 1.11 -3.16
CA GLY A 286 18.42 0.42 -4.33
C GLY A 286 19.29 -0.73 -4.82
N LYS A 287 20.63 -0.63 -4.71
CA LYS A 287 21.57 -1.70 -5.04
C LYS A 287 21.46 -2.90 -4.11
N GLN A 288 20.86 -2.78 -2.93
CA GLN A 288 20.58 -3.92 -2.06
C GLN A 288 19.46 -4.77 -2.66
N CYS A 289 18.45 -4.16 -3.30
CA CYS A 289 17.30 -4.87 -3.85
C CYS A 289 17.52 -5.51 -5.23
N VAL A 290 18.52 -5.06 -6.02
CA VAL A 290 18.66 -5.49 -7.42
C VAL A 290 20.09 -5.89 -7.81
N HIS A 291 20.19 -6.71 -8.86
CA HIS A 291 21.42 -6.98 -9.59
C HIS A 291 21.26 -6.59 -11.06
N THR A 292 22.31 -6.71 -11.87
CA THR A 292 22.31 -6.18 -13.26
C THR A 292 21.19 -6.69 -14.17
N ASN A 293 20.63 -7.86 -13.86
CA ASN A 293 19.68 -8.57 -14.72
C ASN A 293 18.35 -8.87 -14.03
N GLY A 294 18.07 -8.33 -12.84
CA GLY A 294 16.88 -8.72 -12.09
C GLY A 294 16.86 -8.24 -10.65
N VAL A 295 15.92 -8.79 -9.89
CA VAL A 295 15.73 -8.51 -8.47
C VAL A 295 16.50 -9.53 -7.64
N LYS A 296 17.08 -9.10 -6.52
CA LYS A 296 17.77 -9.99 -5.58
C LYS A 296 16.77 -10.63 -4.61
N ASP A 297 17.16 -11.78 -4.07
CA ASP A 297 16.53 -12.29 -2.85
C ASP A 297 16.91 -11.38 -1.68
N GLY A 298 15.97 -11.08 -0.79
CA GLY A 298 16.18 -10.15 0.33
C GLY A 298 15.24 -8.94 0.28
N GLU A 299 15.80 -7.74 0.17
CA GLU A 299 15.06 -6.49 0.30
C GLU A 299 14.12 -6.25 -0.89
N SER A 300 12.81 -6.17 -0.62
CA SER A 300 11.78 -6.12 -1.68
C SER A 300 11.62 -4.74 -2.35
N GLY A 301 12.34 -3.72 -1.89
CA GLY A 301 12.32 -2.36 -2.44
C GLY A 301 12.57 -1.27 -1.40
N LEU A 302 12.15 -0.04 -1.70
CA LEU A 302 12.44 1.15 -0.90
C LEU A 302 11.16 1.87 -0.42
N PRO A 303 10.83 1.88 0.89
CA PRO A 303 9.93 2.85 1.48
C PRO A 303 10.69 4.15 1.72
N TYR A 304 9.97 5.26 1.63
CA TYR A 304 10.54 6.57 1.88
C TYR A 304 9.54 7.47 2.59
N VAL A 305 10.07 8.28 3.51
CA VAL A 305 9.32 9.29 4.26
C VAL A 305 9.94 10.64 3.97
N LEU A 306 9.15 11.55 3.40
CA LEU A 306 9.48 12.97 3.35
C LEU A 306 9.06 13.60 4.67
N PHE A 307 9.95 14.34 5.31
CA PHE A 307 9.67 14.95 6.61
C PHE A 307 10.37 16.30 6.80
N GLN A 308 9.94 17.03 7.82
CA GLN A 308 10.58 18.23 8.33
C GLN A 308 10.87 18.06 9.83
N LEU A 309 11.87 18.77 10.34
CA LEU A 309 12.33 18.66 11.73
C LEU A 309 12.09 19.94 12.51
N ALA A 310 11.38 19.85 13.64
CA ALA A 310 11.16 21.01 14.51
C ALA A 310 12.44 21.50 15.22
N SER A 311 13.46 20.64 15.35
CA SER A 311 14.76 20.93 15.96
C SER A 311 15.88 20.09 15.34
N GLU A 312 17.15 20.48 15.56
CA GLU A 312 18.33 19.79 15.01
C GLU A 312 18.54 18.38 15.59
N ASN A 313 18.11 18.14 16.84
CA ASN A 313 18.19 16.84 17.51
C ASN A 313 16.77 16.39 17.89
N PRO A 314 15.97 15.95 16.90
CA PRO A 314 14.54 15.77 17.07
C PRO A 314 14.21 14.56 17.94
N SER A 315 13.32 14.74 18.90
CA SER A 315 12.51 13.65 19.45
C SER A 315 11.50 13.14 18.41
N PRO A 316 10.88 11.96 18.60
CA PRO A 316 9.90 11.43 17.65
C PRO A 316 8.71 12.37 17.37
N THR A 317 8.32 13.19 18.35
CA THR A 317 7.25 14.20 18.21
C THR A 317 7.67 15.44 17.43
N GLU A 318 8.95 15.56 17.09
CA GLU A 318 9.51 16.67 16.31
C GLU A 318 9.83 16.29 14.86
N VAL A 319 9.59 15.02 14.49
CA VAL A 319 9.63 14.54 13.11
C VAL A 319 8.24 14.68 12.50
N ILE A 320 8.09 15.68 11.63
CA ILE A 320 6.81 16.04 11.01
C ILE A 320 6.74 15.37 9.63
N PRO A 321 5.97 14.29 9.44
CA PRO A 321 5.82 13.65 8.14
C PRO A 321 5.09 14.59 7.17
N ARG A 322 5.59 14.66 5.95
CA ARG A 322 4.98 15.36 4.82
C ARG A 322 4.40 14.37 3.83
N TYR A 323 5.05 13.21 3.62
CA TYR A 323 4.55 12.17 2.73
C TYR A 323 5.27 10.86 2.94
N ILE A 324 4.54 9.79 2.72
CA ILE A 324 5.06 8.44 2.77
C ILE A 324 4.78 7.78 1.42
N GLY A 325 5.79 7.11 0.87
CA GLY A 325 5.65 6.36 -0.36
C GLY A 325 6.53 5.12 -0.38
N LYS A 326 6.33 4.27 -1.39
CA LYS A 326 7.23 3.14 -1.67
C LYS A 326 7.60 3.00 -3.14
N GLY A 327 8.65 2.23 -3.40
CA GLY A 327 8.99 1.69 -4.71
C GLY A 327 9.44 0.24 -4.57
N GLU A 328 8.66 -0.69 -5.11
CA GLU A 328 9.00 -2.12 -5.12
C GLU A 328 10.03 -2.44 -6.23
N ALA A 329 10.97 -3.33 -5.91
CA ALA A 329 12.00 -3.80 -6.85
C ALA A 329 11.39 -4.67 -7.95
N TYR A 330 10.42 -5.52 -7.58
CA TYR A 330 9.54 -6.17 -8.54
C TYR A 330 8.55 -5.18 -9.15
N GLY A 331 8.44 -5.19 -10.47
CA GLY A 331 7.46 -4.36 -11.17
C GLY A 331 6.08 -5.02 -11.23
N LYS A 332 5.02 -4.20 -11.26
CA LYS A 332 3.83 -4.54 -12.07
C LYS A 332 4.35 -4.57 -13.53
N LYS A 333 3.83 -5.30 -14.51
CA LYS A 333 4.32 -5.35 -15.92
C LYS A 333 5.66 -6.03 -16.21
N ASN A 334 6.71 -5.80 -15.44
CA ASN A 334 8.04 -6.38 -15.69
C ASN A 334 8.64 -6.95 -14.41
N GLU A 335 9.49 -7.97 -14.52
CA GLU A 335 10.14 -8.58 -13.34
C GLU A 335 10.90 -7.50 -12.57
N LEU A 336 11.76 -6.75 -13.26
CA LEU A 336 12.40 -5.56 -12.71
C LEU A 336 11.50 -4.33 -12.89
N SER A 337 11.24 -3.65 -11.79
CA SER A 337 10.52 -2.38 -11.76
C SER A 337 11.29 -1.29 -12.51
N ALA A 338 10.56 -0.48 -13.29
CA ALA A 338 11.10 0.70 -13.98
C ALA A 338 11.74 1.71 -12.99
N ASN A 339 11.42 1.63 -11.69
CA ASN A 339 12.08 2.42 -10.68
C ASN A 339 13.56 2.04 -10.51
N PHE A 340 13.89 0.76 -10.63
CA PHE A 340 15.21 0.22 -10.36
C PHE A 340 16.06 -0.04 -11.61
N GLU A 341 15.49 0.10 -12.83
CA GLU A 341 16.20 -0.19 -14.09
C GLU A 341 17.50 0.58 -14.31
N GLU A 342 17.56 1.83 -13.86
CA GLU A 342 18.78 2.64 -13.94
C GLU A 342 19.82 2.15 -12.92
N ILE A 343 19.38 1.89 -11.68
CA ILE A 343 20.23 1.40 -10.58
C ILE A 343 20.82 0.03 -10.89
N ALA A 344 20.00 -0.90 -11.40
CA ALA A 344 20.45 -2.25 -11.79
C ALA A 344 21.56 -2.19 -12.84
N LYS A 345 21.46 -1.27 -13.80
CA LYS A 345 22.44 -1.09 -14.88
C LYS A 345 23.59 -0.15 -14.50
N ASP A 346 23.72 0.21 -13.22
CA ASP A 346 24.74 1.12 -12.68
C ASP A 346 24.79 2.47 -13.41
N ARG A 347 23.61 2.99 -13.79
CA ARG A 347 23.45 4.30 -14.41
C ARG A 347 23.09 5.35 -13.35
N SER A 348 23.33 6.62 -13.64
CA SER A 348 23.17 7.72 -12.68
C SER A 348 21.70 8.10 -12.39
N GLY A 349 20.73 7.58 -13.15
CA GLY A 349 19.33 7.97 -13.04
C GLY A 349 18.64 7.44 -11.78
N THR A 350 18.18 8.35 -10.91
CA THR A 350 17.40 8.06 -9.70
C THR A 350 16.04 8.75 -9.72
N ARG A 351 15.69 9.41 -10.83
CA ARG A 351 14.46 10.20 -11.03
C ARG A 351 13.15 9.44 -10.83
N SER A 352 13.21 8.11 -10.82
CA SER A 352 12.04 7.25 -10.58
C SER A 352 11.71 7.07 -9.09
N PHE A 353 12.60 7.46 -8.18
CA PHE A 353 12.37 7.49 -6.72
C PHE A 353 12.31 8.92 -6.20
N ALA A 354 11.63 9.09 -5.06
CA ALA A 354 11.60 10.34 -4.31
C ALA A 354 11.42 11.53 -5.25
N ARG A 355 10.32 11.40 -5.98
CA ARG A 355 9.96 12.07 -7.23
C ARG A 355 9.67 13.56 -6.97
N TRP A 356 10.68 14.30 -6.52
CA TRP A 356 10.58 15.70 -6.12
C TRP A 356 11.82 16.43 -6.65
N GLY A 357 11.63 17.34 -7.62
CA GLY A 357 12.72 18.15 -8.17
C GLY A 357 12.85 18.07 -9.69
N ASP A 358 13.37 16.97 -10.24
CA ASP A 358 14.06 17.02 -11.54
C ASP A 358 13.66 15.96 -12.58
N GLY A 359 12.49 15.34 -12.51
CA GLY A 359 11.99 14.43 -13.55
C GLY A 359 10.62 14.88 -14.07
N SER A 360 10.30 14.79 -15.36
CA SER A 360 9.01 15.25 -15.93
C SER A 360 7.97 14.14 -16.14
N TYR A 361 8.02 13.10 -15.32
CA TYR A 361 7.14 11.93 -15.45
C TYR A 361 6.26 11.76 -14.22
N TRP A 362 5.05 11.23 -14.40
CA TRP A 362 3.98 11.04 -13.41
C TRP A 362 4.43 11.15 -11.93
N HIS A 363 3.87 12.17 -11.25
CA HIS A 363 4.13 12.65 -9.89
C HIS A 363 5.43 13.45 -9.63
N VAL A 364 6.44 13.45 -10.53
CA VAL A 364 7.77 14.07 -10.28
C VAL A 364 7.89 15.54 -10.72
N GLY A 365 7.50 15.80 -11.98
CA GLY A 365 7.86 17.06 -12.67
C GLY A 365 6.95 18.18 -12.30
N GLU A 366 5.75 17.78 -11.93
CA GLU A 366 4.67 18.67 -11.59
C GLU A 366 5.04 19.55 -10.40
N LEU A 367 6.00 19.21 -9.51
CA LEU A 367 6.43 20.14 -8.46
C LEU A 367 7.27 21.30 -9.02
N SER A 368 8.31 21.02 -9.80
CA SER A 368 9.08 22.09 -10.46
C SER A 368 8.22 22.85 -11.46
N GLU A 369 7.42 22.15 -12.25
CA GLU A 369 6.45 22.75 -13.17
C GLU A 369 5.42 23.61 -12.42
N THR A 370 4.96 23.21 -11.21
CA THR A 370 4.07 24.05 -10.39
C THR A 370 4.81 25.26 -9.84
N VAL A 371 6.04 25.08 -9.34
CA VAL A 371 6.84 26.17 -8.76
C VAL A 371 7.20 27.21 -9.81
N PHE A 372 7.47 26.80 -11.06
CA PHE A 372 7.79 27.69 -12.18
C PHE A 372 6.58 28.02 -13.07
N GLY A 373 5.37 27.58 -12.71
CA GLY A 373 4.11 28.01 -13.36
C GLY A 373 3.78 27.36 -14.70
N GLU A 374 4.41 26.23 -15.03
CA GLU A 374 4.10 25.41 -16.19
C GLU A 374 2.83 24.53 -15.97
N GLU A 375 2.58 24.08 -14.74
CA GLU A 375 1.44 23.22 -14.35
C GLU A 375 0.89 23.59 -12.96
N SER A 376 -0.19 22.95 -12.49
CA SER A 376 -0.78 23.21 -11.16
C SER A 376 -1.09 21.96 -10.33
N LYS A 377 -0.74 20.77 -10.82
CA LYS A 377 -1.15 19.50 -10.20
C LYS A 377 -0.50 19.24 -8.83
N LYS A 378 0.57 19.96 -8.48
CA LYS A 378 1.26 19.86 -7.19
C LYS A 378 1.13 21.14 -6.37
N LEU A 379 0.00 21.84 -6.51
CA LEU A 379 -0.26 23.08 -5.79
C LEU A 379 -0.18 22.92 -4.26
N SER A 380 -0.70 21.83 -3.70
CA SER A 380 -0.59 21.54 -2.27
C SER A 380 0.86 21.46 -1.80
N TRP A 381 1.72 20.87 -2.62
CA TRP A 381 3.12 20.69 -2.33
C TRP A 381 3.91 22.00 -2.43
N ALA A 382 3.66 22.77 -3.48
CA ALA A 382 4.26 24.08 -3.64
C ALA A 382 3.84 25.02 -2.49
N SER A 383 2.54 25.06 -2.18
CA SER A 383 1.98 25.78 -1.04
C SER A 383 2.67 25.43 0.26
N GLU A 384 2.79 24.14 0.59
CA GLU A 384 3.29 23.73 1.91
C GLU A 384 4.80 23.80 2.06
N LEU A 385 5.57 23.59 0.99
CA LEU A 385 7.03 23.54 1.07
C LEU A 385 7.70 24.90 0.84
N PHE A 386 7.12 25.78 0.03
CA PHE A 386 7.77 27.01 -0.43
C PHE A 386 7.07 28.27 0.05
N LYS A 387 7.82 29.37 0.17
CA LYS A 387 7.22 30.70 0.32
C LYS A 387 6.65 31.15 -1.03
N GLU A 388 5.42 31.65 -1.01
CA GLU A 388 4.68 32.22 -2.14
C GLU A 388 5.57 33.01 -3.12
N GLY A 389 5.49 32.68 -4.41
CA GLY A 389 6.22 33.39 -5.47
C GLY A 389 7.73 33.14 -5.48
N THR A 390 8.23 32.18 -4.70
CA THR A 390 9.68 31.95 -4.56
C THR A 390 10.06 30.48 -4.52
N ARG A 391 11.35 30.21 -4.74
CA ARG A 391 12.00 28.92 -4.50
C ARG A 391 12.61 28.79 -3.10
N HIS A 392 12.24 29.68 -2.17
CA HIS A 392 12.67 29.57 -0.77
C HIS A 392 11.81 28.55 -0.05
N LEU A 393 12.44 27.58 0.60
CA LEU A 393 11.70 26.67 1.49
C LEU A 393 11.18 27.43 2.71
N LYS A 394 9.99 27.05 3.19
CA LYS A 394 9.51 27.48 4.52
C LYS A 394 10.37 26.88 5.63
N GLN A 395 10.85 25.66 5.41
CA GLN A 395 11.68 24.87 6.32
C GLN A 395 12.46 23.82 5.54
N GLN A 396 13.66 23.47 6.01
CA GLN A 396 14.44 22.38 5.41
C GLN A 396 13.61 21.10 5.38
N THR A 397 13.57 20.48 4.21
CA THR A 397 12.83 19.24 3.97
C THR A 397 13.83 18.11 3.74
N TYR A 398 13.57 16.96 4.35
CA TYR A 398 14.46 15.79 4.37
C TYR A 398 13.75 14.57 3.81
N LEU A 399 14.53 13.60 3.34
CA LEU A 399 14.02 12.30 2.90
C LEU A 399 14.73 11.17 3.65
N TRP A 400 13.95 10.37 4.38
CA TRP A 400 14.40 9.07 4.88
C TRP A 400 14.04 8.01 3.85
N ILE A 401 14.99 7.17 3.47
CA ILE A 401 14.80 6.07 2.53
C ILE A 401 15.77 4.94 2.88
N ARG A 402 15.29 3.70 2.86
CA ARG A 402 16.03 2.48 3.20
C ARG A 402 15.62 1.32 2.32
N ALA A 403 16.50 0.34 2.13
CA ALA A 403 16.09 -0.95 1.60
C ALA A 403 15.25 -1.67 2.67
N TRP A 404 14.02 -2.07 2.31
CA TRP A 404 13.11 -2.66 3.28
C TRP A 404 13.50 -4.08 3.62
N ASP A 405 13.91 -4.24 4.86
CA ASP A 405 14.17 -5.52 5.49
C ASP A 405 13.40 -5.62 6.81
N PRO A 406 12.42 -6.53 6.93
CA PRO A 406 11.66 -6.78 8.16
C PRO A 406 12.52 -7.26 9.35
N GLU A 407 13.75 -7.72 9.14
CA GLU A 407 14.69 -8.02 10.24
C GLU A 407 15.28 -6.75 10.85
N THR A 408 15.55 -5.75 10.00
CA THR A 408 16.21 -4.51 10.38
C THR A 408 15.23 -3.42 10.83
N TYR A 409 14.04 -3.38 10.24
CA TYR A 409 13.04 -2.33 10.49
C TYR A 409 11.73 -2.91 11.05
N PRO A 410 11.22 -2.37 12.17
CA PRO A 410 9.98 -2.84 12.75
C PRO A 410 8.80 -2.47 11.86
N GLY A 411 7.83 -3.38 11.74
CA GLY A 411 6.58 -3.04 11.06
C GLY A 411 5.71 -2.08 11.88
N PRO A 412 4.85 -1.27 11.24
CA PRO A 412 4.25 -0.09 11.88
C PRO A 412 3.33 -0.39 13.08
N TYR A 413 2.68 -1.56 13.08
CA TYR A 413 1.78 -1.99 14.17
C TYR A 413 2.49 -2.95 15.16
N GLY A 414 3.82 -3.05 15.08
CA GLY A 414 4.64 -3.96 15.89
C GLY A 414 4.56 -5.43 15.44
N TYR A 415 4.15 -5.66 14.20
CA TYR A 415 4.17 -6.96 13.53
C TYR A 415 5.07 -6.87 12.29
N PRO A 416 5.83 -7.91 11.94
CA PRO A 416 6.57 -7.94 10.69
C PRO A 416 5.64 -7.69 9.50
N ALA A 417 6.05 -6.84 8.57
CA ALA A 417 5.24 -6.40 7.43
C ALA A 417 6.07 -6.42 6.14
N TYR A 418 5.45 -6.80 5.03
CA TYR A 418 6.06 -6.65 3.71
C TYR A 418 6.11 -5.18 3.33
N LEU A 419 7.03 -4.81 2.44
CA LEU A 419 7.03 -3.47 1.85
C LEU A 419 5.65 -3.12 1.26
N ALA A 420 4.94 -4.12 0.72
CA ALA A 420 3.64 -3.92 0.14
C ALA A 420 2.59 -3.37 1.14
N GLU A 421 2.69 -3.81 2.41
CA GLU A 421 1.83 -3.47 3.54
C GLU A 421 2.33 -2.20 4.28
N VAL A 422 3.63 -1.93 4.29
CA VAL A 422 4.24 -0.85 5.10
C VAL A 422 3.71 0.54 4.76
N GLU A 423 3.61 0.89 3.48
CA GLU A 423 3.14 2.21 3.04
C GLU A 423 1.74 2.56 3.57
N PRO A 424 0.67 1.79 3.29
CA PRO A 424 -0.67 2.14 3.78
C PRO A 424 -0.75 2.12 5.32
N LEU A 425 -0.01 1.24 6.00
CA LEU A 425 0.03 1.23 7.46
C LEU A 425 0.68 2.49 8.03
N LEU A 426 1.83 2.91 7.49
CA LEU A 426 2.50 4.13 7.94
C LEU A 426 1.68 5.38 7.64
N VAL A 427 1.02 5.45 6.47
CA VAL A 427 0.12 6.56 6.14
C VAL A 427 -0.99 6.66 7.18
N GLY A 428 -1.62 5.54 7.57
CA GLY A 428 -2.68 5.54 8.58
C GLY A 428 -2.23 5.98 9.98
N LEU A 429 -0.99 5.65 10.37
CA LEU A 429 -0.38 6.12 11.63
C LEU A 429 0.00 7.60 11.57
N ALA A 430 0.65 8.02 10.49
CA ALA A 430 1.09 9.40 10.30
C ALA A 430 -0.11 10.36 10.17
N TYR A 431 -1.19 9.94 9.51
CA TYR A 431 -2.41 10.71 9.40
C TYR A 431 -3.06 10.94 10.78
N GLU A 432 -3.05 9.94 11.67
CA GLU A 432 -3.54 10.14 13.04
C GLU A 432 -2.67 11.13 13.82
N ALA A 433 -1.35 11.01 13.70
CA ALA A 433 -0.41 11.85 14.44
C ALA A 433 -0.31 13.29 13.90
N TRP A 434 -0.49 13.47 12.59
CA TRP A 434 -0.20 14.71 11.86
C TRP A 434 -1.22 14.98 10.72
N PRO A 435 -2.54 15.03 11.02
CA PRO A 435 -3.59 15.11 10.00
C PRO A 435 -3.52 16.37 9.12
N ASP A 436 -3.06 17.49 9.67
CA ASP A 436 -2.96 18.79 8.99
C ASP A 436 -1.69 18.94 8.13
N TYR A 437 -0.77 17.98 8.22
CA TYR A 437 0.60 18.13 7.77
C TYR A 437 1.01 17.08 6.73
N LEU A 438 0.31 15.95 6.71
CA LEU A 438 0.51 14.88 5.74
C LEU A 438 -0.11 15.26 4.39
N LEU A 439 0.61 15.01 3.29
CA LEU A 439 0.24 15.35 1.91
C LEU A 439 0.02 14.11 1.04
N ASN A 440 -0.23 12.95 1.66
CA ASN A 440 -0.75 11.77 0.99
C ASN A 440 -2.21 12.04 0.58
N HIS A 441 -2.50 11.95 -0.72
CA HIS A 441 -3.80 12.27 -1.31
C HIS A 441 -4.50 10.97 -1.71
N ASN A 442 -5.78 10.83 -1.39
CA ASN A 442 -6.58 9.62 -1.66
C ASN A 442 -6.19 8.37 -0.85
N GLU A 443 -5.10 8.37 -0.07
CA GLU A 443 -4.79 7.29 0.90
C GLU A 443 -5.33 7.57 2.32
N VAL A 444 -5.95 8.73 2.52
CA VAL A 444 -6.56 9.23 3.77
C VAL A 444 -8.08 9.46 3.57
N PRO A 445 -8.88 9.69 4.62
CA PRO A 445 -10.31 10.00 4.49
C PRO A 445 -10.57 11.14 3.50
N SER A 446 -11.69 11.07 2.77
CA SER A 446 -11.97 12.04 1.68
C SER A 446 -12.11 13.48 2.13
N ASP A 447 -12.41 13.70 3.42
CA ASP A 447 -12.53 14.99 4.09
C ASP A 447 -11.25 15.41 4.84
N ALA A 448 -10.18 14.62 4.77
CA ALA A 448 -8.90 14.94 5.38
C ALA A 448 -8.31 16.25 4.81
N PRO A 449 -7.58 17.04 5.63
CA PRO A 449 -6.94 18.29 5.19
C PRO A 449 -6.06 18.11 3.95
N ALA A 450 -5.38 16.96 3.82
CA ALA A 450 -4.57 16.62 2.65
C ALA A 450 -5.36 16.73 1.34
N ASN A 451 -6.64 16.33 1.33
CA ASN A 451 -7.50 16.35 0.14
C ASN A 451 -8.17 17.72 -0.12
N SER A 452 -7.81 18.76 0.64
CA SER A 452 -8.32 20.12 0.44
C SER A 452 -7.95 20.67 -0.95
N ARG A 453 -8.81 21.55 -1.47
CA ARG A 453 -8.59 22.30 -2.72
C ARG A 453 -8.22 23.76 -2.49
N GLU A 454 -8.03 24.15 -1.24
CA GLU A 454 -7.79 25.55 -0.84
C GLU A 454 -6.31 25.95 -0.87
N PHE A 455 -5.43 25.07 -1.34
CA PHE A 455 -4.02 25.41 -1.53
C PHE A 455 -3.85 26.52 -2.56
N GLU A 456 -3.01 27.50 -2.25
CA GLU A 456 -2.62 28.56 -3.16
C GLU A 456 -1.08 28.59 -3.26
N PHE A 457 -0.57 28.90 -4.45
CA PHE A 457 0.84 29.17 -4.66
C PHE A 457 1.00 30.02 -5.91
N ARG A 458 1.64 31.17 -5.77
CA ARG A 458 2.10 32.00 -6.90
C ARG A 458 3.39 31.40 -7.43
N PRO A 459 3.47 31.09 -8.74
CA PRO A 459 4.72 30.67 -9.35
C PRO A 459 5.84 31.69 -9.15
N VAL A 460 7.08 31.22 -9.22
CA VAL A 460 8.27 32.07 -9.23
C VAL A 460 8.24 32.97 -10.46
N GLU A 461 8.31 34.29 -10.23
CA GLU A 461 8.53 35.24 -11.31
C GLU A 461 10.02 35.17 -11.70
N GLU A 462 10.33 34.73 -12.93
CA GLU A 462 11.68 34.82 -13.45
C GLU A 462 12.06 36.30 -13.58
N ASP A 463 12.97 36.79 -12.75
CA ASP A 463 13.70 38.03 -13.04
C ASP A 463 14.53 37.78 -14.32
N HIS A 464 14.01 38.25 -15.46
CA HIS A 464 14.67 38.19 -16.78
C HIS A 464 16.00 38.95 -16.85
#